data_AF-A0A960STA3-F1
#
_entry.id   AF-A0A960STA3-F1
#
_cell.length_a   1.000
_cell.length_b   1.000
_cell.length_c   1.000
_cell.angle_alpha   90.00
_cell.angle_beta   90.00
_cell.angle_gamma   90.00
#
_symmetry.space_group_name_H-M   'P 1'
#
loop_
_entity.id
_entity.type
_entity.pdbx_description
1 polymer ?
#
loop_
_entity_poly.entity_id
_entity_poly.type
_entity_poly.pdbx_seq_one_letter_code
_entity_poly.pdbx_strand_id
1 'polypeptide(L)'
;LEGDRIRAVDREPVGAVDALIERIKRRNPGDQVHLEFDREGEGRELDVVLGYRAVFDAFDRNQRMSGPTSRRRTGFAQVIQHTIPLPPDALGGPLLNLDGDVIGINIARVDRVTTYALPADQVKQALAVLRRSAAQESAAKP
;
A
#
# COMPACT_ATOMS: atom_id res chain seq x y z
N LEU A 1 -13.15 -11.97 18.07
CA LEU A 1 -11.75 -11.74 18.47
C LEU A 1 -11.77 -10.90 19.74
N GLU A 2 -12.26 -11.48 20.83
CA GLU A 2 -12.08 -10.91 22.17
C GLU A 2 -11.03 -11.78 22.84
N GLY A 3 -9.97 -11.18 23.37
CA GLY A 3 -8.98 -11.90 24.18
C GLY A 3 -7.54 -11.85 23.70
N ASP A 4 -7.26 -11.48 22.44
CA ASP A 4 -5.88 -11.42 21.95
C ASP A 4 -5.17 -10.16 22.46
N ARG A 5 -4.07 -10.32 23.20
CA ARG A 5 -3.20 -9.21 23.64
C ARG A 5 -1.82 -9.34 23.04
N ILE A 6 -1.48 -8.45 22.11
CA ILE A 6 -0.14 -8.41 21.49
C ILE A 6 0.89 -8.00 22.55
N ARG A 7 1.94 -8.80 22.70
CA ARG A 7 3.04 -8.60 23.65
C ARG A 7 4.32 -8.11 22.97
N ALA A 8 4.60 -8.55 21.74
CA ALA A 8 5.77 -8.13 20.99
C ALA A 8 5.56 -8.18 19.48
N VAL A 9 6.39 -7.42 18.76
CA VAL A 9 6.45 -7.37 17.30
C VAL A 9 7.92 -7.44 16.87
N ASP A 10 8.28 -8.48 16.12
CA ASP A 10 9.67 -8.79 15.75
C ASP A 10 10.61 -8.83 16.96
N ARG A 11 10.18 -9.51 18.02
CA ARG A 11 10.91 -9.66 19.30
C ARG A 11 11.11 -8.36 20.08
N GLU A 12 10.50 -7.25 19.63
CA GLU A 12 10.47 -6.00 20.40
C GLU A 12 9.17 -5.91 21.21
N PRO A 13 9.25 -5.85 22.56
CA PRO A 13 8.07 -5.76 23.41
C PRO A 13 7.24 -4.51 23.14
N VAL A 14 5.92 -4.67 23.21
CA VAL A 14 4.96 -3.59 22.98
C VAL A 14 4.03 -3.48 24.18
N GLY A 15 4.22 -2.44 24.98
CA GLY A 15 3.43 -2.20 26.20
C GLY A 15 2.16 -1.37 26.00
N ALA A 16 2.00 -0.74 24.83
CA ALA A 16 0.87 0.15 24.53
C ALA A 16 0.47 0.08 23.06
N VAL A 17 -0.81 0.36 22.78
CA VAL A 17 -1.37 0.34 21.42
C VAL A 17 -0.64 1.33 20.49
N ASP A 18 -0.25 2.50 21.00
CA ASP A 18 0.47 3.49 20.18
C ASP A 18 1.85 2.99 19.74
N ALA A 19 2.56 2.28 20.61
CA ALA A 19 3.84 1.66 20.28
C ALA A 19 3.68 0.58 19.19
N LEU A 20 2.60 -0.20 19.24
CA LEU A 20 2.24 -1.16 18.20
C LEU A 20 2.04 -0.46 16.84
N ILE A 21 1.22 0.61 16.85
CA ILE A 21 0.88 1.37 15.65
C ILE A 21 2.13 1.96 15.02
N GLU A 22 3.00 2.60 15.82
CA GLU A 22 4.24 3.19 15.32
C GLU A 22 5.21 2.14 14.75
N ARG A 23 5.23 0.94 15.32
CA ARG A 23 6.04 -0.16 14.81
C ARG A 23 5.54 -0.68 13.46
N ILE A 24 4.23 -0.84 13.31
CA ILE A 24 3.61 -1.28 12.05
C ILE A 24 3.74 -0.20 10.97
N LYS A 25 3.58 1.08 11.31
CA LYS A 25 3.68 2.20 10.35
C LYS A 25 5.04 2.34 9.68
N ARG A 26 6.11 1.83 10.30
CA ARG A 26 7.48 1.87 9.75
C ARG A 26 7.74 0.79 8.69
N ARG A 27 6.78 -0.11 8.48
CA ARG A 27 6.87 -1.22 7.54
C ARG A 27 5.99 -0.99 6.33
N ASN A 28 6.30 -1.70 5.26
CA ASN A 28 5.50 -1.68 4.05
C ASN A 28 4.46 -2.80 4.05
N PRO A 29 3.28 -2.56 3.47
CA PRO A 29 2.38 -3.65 3.12
C PRO A 29 3.10 -4.71 2.26
N GLY A 30 2.93 -5.97 2.60
CA GLY A 30 3.68 -7.10 2.04
C GLY A 30 4.82 -7.59 2.92
N ASP A 31 5.28 -6.79 3.88
CA ASP A 31 6.31 -7.22 4.83
C ASP A 31 5.76 -8.30 5.77
N GLN A 32 6.59 -9.31 6.05
CA GLN A 32 6.31 -10.31 7.08
C GLN A 32 6.70 -9.74 8.45
N VAL A 33 5.86 -10.00 9.44
CA VAL A 33 6.02 -9.53 10.82
C VAL A 33 5.74 -10.70 11.76
N HIS A 34 6.66 -10.92 12.70
CA HIS A 34 6.51 -11.91 13.75
C HIS A 34 5.74 -11.28 14.92
N LEU A 35 4.57 -11.82 15.25
CA LEU A 35 3.74 -11.38 16.36
C LEU A 35 3.80 -12.37 17.51
N GLU A 36 4.07 -11.86 18.71
CA GLU A 36 3.90 -12.59 19.95
C GLU A 36 2.65 -12.04 20.66
N PHE A 37 1.70 -12.90 21.00
CA PHE A 37 0.46 -12.48 21.64
C PHE A 37 0.00 -13.49 22.70
N ASP A 38 -0.79 -13.00 23.64
CA ASP A 38 -1.52 -13.82 24.60
C ASP A 38 -2.92 -14.10 24.06
N ARG A 39 -3.34 -15.36 24.11
CA ARG A 39 -4.74 -15.75 23.93
C ARG A 39 -5.12 -16.65 25.09
N GLU A 40 -6.13 -16.23 25.86
CA GLU A 40 -6.63 -16.99 27.01
C GLU A 40 -5.55 -17.29 28.08
N GLY A 41 -4.54 -16.43 28.21
CA GLY A 41 -3.42 -16.61 29.14
C GLY A 41 -2.25 -17.44 28.60
N GLU A 42 -2.37 -17.98 27.39
CA GLU A 42 -1.30 -18.72 26.71
C GLU A 42 -0.54 -17.83 25.73
N GLY A 43 0.79 -17.81 25.84
CA GLY A 43 1.66 -17.16 24.86
C GLY A 43 1.68 -17.93 23.53
N ARG A 44 1.47 -17.21 22.44
CA ARG A 44 1.46 -17.73 21.07
C ARG A 44 2.27 -16.82 20.15
N GLU A 45 2.78 -17.43 19.08
CA GLU A 45 3.56 -16.76 18.06
C GLU A 45 2.91 -16.98 16.69
N LEU A 46 2.93 -15.95 15.84
CA LEU A 46 2.39 -16.02 14.49
C LEU A 46 3.13 -15.06 13.55
N ASP A 47 3.57 -15.58 12.41
CA ASP A 47 4.04 -14.74 11.33
C ASP A 47 2.86 -14.26 10.47
N VAL A 48 2.74 -12.95 10.30
CA VAL A 48 1.68 -12.31 9.51
C VAL A 48 2.27 -11.46 8.40
N VAL A 49 1.55 -11.34 7.29
CA VAL A 49 1.90 -10.41 6.20
C VAL A 49 1.08 -9.15 6.35
N LEU A 50 1.75 -7.99 6.38
CA LEU A 50 1.05 -6.71 6.52
C LEU A 50 0.20 -6.41 5.28
N GLY A 51 -1.09 -6.16 5.49
CA GLY A 51 -2.01 -5.75 4.44
C GLY A 51 -1.94 -4.26 4.13
N TYR A 52 -2.41 -3.87 2.95
CA TYR A 52 -2.73 -2.46 2.69
C TYR A 52 -3.90 -2.03 3.57
N ARG A 53 -3.87 -0.80 4.11
CA ARG A 53 -4.99 -0.24 4.87
C ARG A 53 -6.34 -0.35 4.13
N ALA A 54 -6.29 -0.19 2.80
CA ALA A 54 -7.45 -0.29 1.92
C ALA A 54 -8.14 -1.67 1.91
N VAL A 55 -7.50 -2.72 2.43
CA VAL A 55 -8.10 -4.06 2.59
C VAL A 55 -9.13 -4.06 3.73
N PHE A 56 -8.96 -3.18 4.72
CA PHE A 56 -9.86 -3.07 5.87
C PHE A 56 -11.02 -2.09 5.63
N ASP A 57 -11.06 -1.41 4.48
CA ASP A 57 -12.17 -0.51 4.08
C ASP A 57 -13.48 -1.26 3.74
N ALA A 58 -13.49 -2.60 3.86
CA ALA A 58 -14.64 -3.47 3.56
C ALA A 58 -15.89 -3.21 4.43
N PHE A 59 -15.81 -2.31 5.41
CA PHE A 59 -16.92 -1.96 6.31
C PHE A 59 -17.71 -0.71 5.88
N ASP A 60 -17.30 0.03 4.85
CA ASP A 60 -18.01 1.22 4.37
C ASP A 60 -19.10 0.85 3.33
N ARG A 61 -20.35 1.25 3.57
CA ARG A 61 -21.47 1.08 2.63
C ARG A 61 -21.17 1.72 1.26
N ASN A 62 -20.47 2.85 1.23
CA ASN A 62 -20.16 3.57 0.00
C ASN A 62 -19.17 2.80 -0.89
N GLN A 63 -18.21 2.10 -0.27
CA GLN A 63 -17.24 1.25 -0.98
C GLN A 63 -17.94 0.08 -1.69
N ARG A 64 -18.92 -0.54 -1.04
CA ARG A 64 -19.71 -1.65 -1.62
C ARG A 64 -20.49 -1.23 -2.87
N MET A 65 -20.87 0.03 -2.98
CA MET A 65 -21.58 0.58 -4.14
C MET A 65 -20.66 1.12 -5.24
N SER A 66 -19.34 1.08 -5.06
CA SER A 66 -18.37 1.68 -5.99
C SER A 66 -17.99 0.79 -7.19
N GLY A 67 -18.41 -0.47 -7.18
CA GLY A 67 -18.03 -1.48 -8.17
C GLY A 67 -16.58 -1.96 -7.98
N PRO A 68 -15.97 -2.58 -9.01
CA PRO A 68 -14.60 -3.09 -8.92
C PRO A 68 -13.58 -1.96 -8.71
N THR A 69 -12.72 -2.09 -7.70
CA THR A 69 -11.66 -1.13 -7.37
C THR A 69 -10.28 -1.80 -7.37
N SER A 70 -9.20 -1.03 -7.34
CA SER A 70 -7.84 -1.57 -7.35
C SER A 70 -7.50 -2.33 -6.06
N ARG A 71 -6.64 -3.35 -6.15
CA ARG A 71 -6.09 -4.05 -4.97
C ARG A 71 -5.34 -3.10 -4.03
N ARG A 72 -4.54 -2.19 -4.59
CA ARG A 72 -3.82 -1.15 -3.84
C ARG A 72 -4.43 0.21 -4.16
N ARG A 73 -4.87 0.92 -3.12
CA ARG A 73 -5.55 2.23 -3.23
C ARG A 73 -4.96 3.30 -2.31
N THR A 74 -4.00 2.92 -1.48
CA THR A 74 -3.41 3.75 -0.43
C THR A 74 -1.90 3.55 -0.35
N GLY A 75 -1.24 4.38 0.48
CA GLY A 75 0.21 4.33 0.68
C GLY A 75 0.99 4.98 -0.47
N PHE A 76 0.39 5.95 -1.17
CA PHE A 76 1.07 6.78 -2.14
C PHE A 76 1.45 8.10 -1.47
N ALA A 77 2.70 8.55 -1.62
CA ALA A 77 3.18 9.77 -0.95
C ALA A 77 2.54 11.04 -1.53
N GLN A 78 2.41 11.11 -2.86
CA GLN A 78 1.72 12.17 -3.57
C GLN A 78 1.09 11.59 -4.84
N VAL A 79 -0.12 12.06 -5.17
CA VAL A 79 -0.90 11.63 -6.33
C VAL A 79 -1.60 12.83 -6.97
N ILE A 80 -1.91 12.72 -8.26
CA ILE A 80 -2.94 13.52 -8.92
C ILE A 80 -4.25 12.76 -8.76
N GLN A 81 -5.28 13.41 -8.21
CA GLN A 81 -6.63 12.87 -8.16
C GLN A 81 -7.45 13.38 -9.33
N HIS A 82 -8.15 12.49 -10.02
CA HIS A 82 -9.08 12.83 -11.09
C HIS A 82 -10.30 11.90 -11.08
N THR A 83 -11.30 12.23 -11.92
CA THR A 83 -12.62 11.55 -11.93
C THR A 83 -12.89 10.73 -13.20
N ILE A 84 -11.91 10.62 -14.09
CA ILE A 84 -12.02 9.77 -15.30
C ILE A 84 -12.36 8.34 -14.86
N PRO A 85 -13.49 7.77 -15.35
CA PRO A 85 -13.99 6.47 -14.91
C PRO A 85 -13.18 5.36 -15.58
N LEU A 86 -12.02 5.03 -15.00
CA LEU A 86 -11.18 3.93 -15.46
C LEU A 86 -11.47 2.66 -14.65
N PRO A 87 -11.69 1.51 -15.31
CA PRO A 87 -11.76 0.24 -14.60
C PRO A 87 -10.36 -0.17 -14.10
N PRO A 88 -10.26 -1.03 -13.06
CA PRO A 88 -8.97 -1.37 -12.44
C PRO A 88 -7.93 -1.99 -13.40
N ASP A 89 -8.38 -2.65 -14.46
CA ASP A 89 -7.57 -3.25 -15.53
C ASP A 89 -7.02 -2.22 -16.54
N ALA A 90 -7.59 -1.01 -16.59
CA ALA A 90 -7.09 0.09 -17.42
C ALA A 90 -6.00 0.94 -16.72
N LEU A 91 -5.63 0.59 -15.48
CA LEU A 91 -4.55 1.27 -14.76
C LEU A 91 -3.19 0.89 -15.36
N GLY A 92 -2.24 1.82 -15.28
CA GLY A 92 -0.96 1.78 -15.98
C GLY A 92 -0.92 2.65 -17.23
N GLY A 93 -2.08 3.10 -17.73
CA GLY A 93 -2.17 4.05 -18.84
C GLY A 93 -1.76 5.48 -18.46
N PRO A 94 -1.43 6.34 -19.45
CA PRO A 94 -1.07 7.73 -19.20
C PRO A 94 -2.28 8.58 -18.78
N LEU A 95 -2.02 9.59 -17.96
CA LEU A 95 -2.93 10.72 -17.73
C LEU A 95 -2.44 11.90 -18.58
N LEU A 96 -3.32 12.43 -19.42
CA LEU A 96 -3.00 13.51 -20.36
C LEU A 96 -3.64 14.84 -19.92
N ASN A 97 -2.99 15.97 -20.19
CA ASN A 97 -3.63 17.29 -20.14
C ASN A 97 -4.41 17.57 -21.46
N LEU A 98 -5.00 18.77 -21.58
CA LEU A 98 -5.79 19.15 -22.77
C LEU A 98 -4.94 19.33 -24.04
N ASP A 99 -3.64 19.57 -23.88
CA ASP A 99 -2.69 19.72 -24.99
C ASP A 99 -2.16 18.37 -25.49
N GLY A 100 -2.51 17.27 -24.82
CA GLY A 100 -2.06 15.92 -25.15
C GLY A 100 -0.74 15.52 -24.50
N ASP A 101 -0.22 16.32 -23.56
CA ASP A 101 0.99 15.99 -22.80
C ASP A 101 0.70 15.01 -21.66
N VAL A 102 1.60 14.05 -21.45
CA VAL A 102 1.54 13.13 -20.31
C VAL A 102 1.93 13.82 -19.01
N ILE A 103 0.97 13.96 -18.10
CA ILE A 103 1.17 14.55 -16.77
C ILE A 103 1.26 13.49 -15.66
N GLY A 104 0.97 12.23 -15.95
CA GLY A 104 1.11 11.14 -14.99
C GLY A 104 0.78 9.75 -15.53
N ILE A 105 0.78 8.76 -14.64
CA ILE A 105 0.39 7.37 -14.92
C ILE A 105 -0.72 6.96 -13.96
N ASN A 106 -1.85 6.49 -14.47
CA ASN A 106 -2.98 6.03 -13.65
C ASN A 106 -2.57 4.80 -12.84
N ILE A 107 -2.77 4.79 -11.52
CA ILE A 107 -2.27 3.75 -10.62
C ILE A 107 -3.33 3.09 -9.73
N ALA A 108 -4.42 3.79 -9.44
CA ALA A 108 -5.46 3.24 -8.57
C ALA A 108 -6.83 3.83 -8.89
N ARG A 109 -7.82 2.97 -9.11
CA ARG A 109 -9.24 3.31 -8.98
C ARG A 109 -9.62 3.07 -7.52
N VAL A 110 -9.88 4.14 -6.80
CA VAL A 110 -10.13 4.10 -5.35
C VAL A 110 -11.58 3.76 -5.07
N ASP A 111 -12.49 4.47 -5.74
CA ASP A 111 -13.94 4.34 -5.63
C ASP A 111 -14.62 4.72 -6.97
N ARG A 112 -15.90 5.06 -6.95
CA ARG A 112 -16.68 5.43 -8.16
C ARG A 112 -16.26 6.76 -8.79
N VAL A 113 -15.70 7.68 -8.01
CA VAL A 113 -15.40 9.06 -8.42
C VAL A 113 -13.93 9.44 -8.22
N THR A 114 -13.15 8.57 -7.59
CA THR A 114 -11.75 8.84 -7.27
C THR A 114 -10.83 7.87 -8.02
N THR A 115 -10.02 8.43 -8.91
CA THR A 115 -8.89 7.75 -9.55
C THR A 115 -7.61 8.52 -9.26
N TYR A 116 -6.54 7.79 -8.96
CA TYR A 116 -5.22 8.36 -8.73
C TYR A 116 -4.28 8.08 -9.90
N ALA A 117 -3.48 9.09 -10.22
CA ALA A 117 -2.32 8.99 -11.09
C ALA A 117 -1.05 9.40 -10.34
N LEU A 118 0.07 8.71 -10.60
CA LEU A 118 1.39 9.16 -10.18
C LEU A 118 1.81 10.36 -11.05
N PRO A 119 2.22 11.48 -10.45
CA PRO A 119 2.81 12.60 -11.16
C PRO A 119 4.01 12.18 -12.04
N ALA A 120 4.12 12.76 -13.24
CA ALA A 120 5.17 12.41 -14.19
C ALA A 120 6.60 12.65 -13.65
N ASP A 121 6.81 13.64 -12.79
CA ASP A 121 8.08 13.90 -12.11
C ASP A 121 8.45 12.76 -11.15
N GLN A 122 7.52 12.26 -10.35
CA GLN A 122 7.74 11.08 -9.51
C GLN A 122 8.04 9.83 -10.33
N VAL A 123 7.33 9.62 -11.44
CA VAL A 123 7.61 8.48 -12.35
C VAL A 123 9.04 8.56 -12.89
N LYS A 124 9.48 9.75 -13.32
CA LYS A 124 10.87 9.98 -13.80
C LYS A 124 11.89 9.71 -12.71
N GLN A 125 11.64 10.16 -11.47
CA GLN A 125 12.53 9.90 -10.34
C GLN A 125 12.63 8.41 -10.02
N ALA A 126 11.49 7.70 -9.95
CA ALA A 126 11.45 6.27 -9.70
C ALA A 126 12.18 5.48 -10.79
N LEU A 127 11.97 5.84 -12.06
CA LEU A 127 12.65 5.21 -13.20
C LEU A 127 14.17 5.40 -13.12
N ALA A 128 14.64 6.57 -12.70
CA ALA A 128 16.07 6.83 -12.53
C ALA A 128 16.68 5.93 -11.42
N VAL A 129 15.97 5.71 -10.31
CA VAL A 129 16.39 4.79 -9.25
C VAL A 129 16.46 3.36 -9.77
N LEU A 130 15.37 2.87 -10.40
CA LEU A 130 15.28 1.50 -10.91
C LEU A 130 16.36 1.19 -11.95
N ARG A 131 16.66 2.14 -12.84
CA ARG A 131 17.75 1.99 -13.83
C ARG A 131 19.12 1.85 -13.17
N ARG A 132 19.38 2.58 -12.09
CA ARG A 132 20.64 2.45 -11.33
C ARG A 132 20.73 1.10 -10.63
N SER A 133 19.65 0.66 -9.97
CA SER A 133 19.60 -0.64 -9.29
C SER A 133 19.80 -1.80 -10.27
N ALA A 134 19.13 -1.77 -11.42
CA ALA A 134 19.27 -2.81 -12.45
C ALA A 134 20.69 -2.86 -13.04
N ALA A 135 21.34 -1.70 -13.22
CA ALA A 135 22.74 -1.65 -13.67
C ALA A 135 23.70 -2.24 -12.64
N GLN A 136 23.44 -2.03 -11.34
CA GLN A 136 24.22 -2.61 -10.24
C GLN A 136 24.03 -4.13 -10.13
N GLU A 137 22.81 -4.63 -10.25
CA GLU A 137 22.53 -6.08 -10.28
C GLU A 137 23.15 -6.77 -11.49
N SER A 138 23.11 -6.14 -12.67
CA SER A 138 23.74 -6.69 -13.88
C SER A 138 25.26 -6.73 -13.81
N ALA A 139 25.89 -5.81 -13.07
CA ALA A 139 27.34 -5.82 -12.84
C ALA A 139 27.77 -6.79 -11.73
N ALA A 140 26.84 -7.20 -10.86
CA ALA A 140 27.07 -8.14 -9.77
C ALA A 140 26.84 -9.62 -10.18
N LYS A 141 26.35 -9.88 -11.39
CA LYS A 141 26.13 -11.23 -11.92
C LYS A 141 27.43 -11.70 -12.63
N PRO A 142 28.03 -12.84 -12.23
CA PRO A 142 29.31 -13.32 -12.77
C PRO A 142 29.21 -13.78 -14.23
#